data_AF-A0A8W8IS06-F1
#
_entry.id   AF-A0A8W8IS06-F1
#
_cell.length_a   1.000
_cell.length_b   1.000
_cell.length_c   1.000
_cell.angle_alpha   90.00
_cell.angle_beta   90.00
_cell.angle_gamma   90.00
#
_symmetry.space_group_name_H-M   'P 1'
#
loop_
_entity.id
_entity.type
_entity.pdbx_description
1 polymer ?
#
loop_
_entity_poly.entity_id
_entity_poly.type
_entity_poly.pdbx_seq_one_letter_code
_entity_poly.pdbx_strand_id
1 'polypeptide(L)'
;MELAAAPPGITDLLTQRTILEHLFLKRPTEGEFWYVIVAEWIEQLKRYIGLPTTRKFYHQRTNPGPIITRRDYAHTVDVVHEDAWRMMIQWYGLTDGHKPIKLVVYNYRRGPEIEHNQNSFKVMLSVSSLEDFHHVKFSKMEKVGHIEYKIRQLYCIPKDQQSRIWVKTDTDSEWRLLLNRDKTIGKCLDIDSDFVRPTVALEICVEDEKWVNAPQDATEIQESPTGPLYEHNIFTDLTSSWEVDIHEQIDHIGKSLVDNLHVNFSAFVQKAREFVDERDYHLRQRERDIYLRETFIDDLTEKLEDKEKVLDAQLESCERQLNECDRRKKEIEVECKKQREELDRLEERRRTEFKTLKENFEMERDKFHSELQRMSEMYKIQDNRIKLDIGGQLFTTSLTTLNRDPESMLAAMFSGRHELKKEDSSGSYFIDRDGTHFRYILNFLRDGEIKDGTIPENPNLWRELLTEAEYYQIQGLVGYLQSLLHNLPQRVESPVSDTTFV
;
A
#
# COMPACT_ATOMS: atom_id res chain seq x y z
N MET A 1 -14.53 -104.41 61.20
CA MET A 1 -14.61 -103.33 60.20
C MET A 1 -13.79 -102.19 60.75
N GLU A 2 -12.54 -102.08 60.32
CA GLU A 2 -11.56 -101.20 60.95
C GLU A 2 -11.81 -99.74 60.56
N LEU A 3 -11.74 -98.86 61.56
CA LEU A 3 -11.63 -97.42 61.32
C LEU A 3 -10.22 -97.19 60.78
N ALA A 4 -10.11 -96.83 59.50
CA ALA A 4 -8.84 -96.45 58.90
C ALA A 4 -8.26 -95.26 59.68
N ALA A 5 -7.09 -95.44 60.29
CA ALA A 5 -6.41 -94.40 61.03
C ALA A 5 -6.06 -93.22 60.11
N ALA A 6 -6.28 -92.00 60.59
CA ALA A 6 -5.95 -90.79 59.83
C ALA A 6 -4.42 -90.65 59.66
N PRO A 7 -3.94 -90.01 58.58
CA PRO A 7 -2.53 -89.68 58.40
C PRO A 7 -1.94 -88.91 59.60
N PRO A 8 -0.65 -89.11 59.93
CA PRO A 8 -0.02 -88.46 61.08
C PRO A 8 -0.07 -86.93 60.94
N GLY A 9 -0.66 -86.26 61.92
CA GLY A 9 -0.87 -84.80 61.94
C GLY A 9 -2.34 -84.37 61.81
N ILE A 10 -3.25 -85.26 61.40
CA ILE A 10 -4.69 -84.98 61.33
C ILE A 10 -5.37 -85.47 62.62
N THR A 11 -6.16 -84.59 63.25
CA THR A 11 -7.00 -84.88 64.42
C THR A 11 -7.86 -86.12 64.18
N ASP A 12 -8.01 -87.01 65.17
CA ASP A 12 -8.78 -88.25 65.00
C ASP A 12 -10.27 -87.98 64.74
N LEU A 13 -10.95 -88.95 64.11
CA LEU A 13 -12.34 -88.78 63.68
C LEU A 13 -13.33 -88.59 64.82
N LEU A 14 -13.03 -89.07 66.05
CA LEU A 14 -13.90 -88.87 67.21
C LEU A 14 -13.78 -87.44 67.71
N THR A 15 -12.57 -86.91 67.84
CA THR A 15 -12.36 -85.50 68.21
C THR A 15 -12.87 -84.55 67.11
N GLN A 16 -12.67 -84.84 65.82
CA GLN A 16 -13.27 -84.06 64.73
C GLN A 16 -14.80 -84.03 64.83
N ARG A 17 -15.43 -85.18 65.09
CA ARG A 17 -16.88 -85.27 65.32
C ARG A 17 -17.30 -84.37 66.47
N THR A 18 -16.70 -84.52 67.66
CA THR A 18 -17.10 -83.76 68.86
C THR A 18 -16.97 -82.25 68.66
N ILE A 19 -15.90 -81.79 68.01
CA ILE A 19 -15.70 -80.37 67.68
C ILE A 19 -16.80 -79.88 66.74
N LEU A 20 -17.03 -80.56 65.61
CA LEU A 20 -18.00 -80.11 64.61
C LEU A 20 -19.47 -80.29 65.06
N GLU A 21 -19.77 -81.27 65.91
CA GLU A 21 -21.09 -81.45 66.53
C GLU A 21 -21.50 -80.21 67.31
N HIS A 22 -20.56 -79.58 68.04
CA HIS A 22 -20.81 -78.32 68.74
C HIS A 22 -20.87 -77.13 67.78
N LEU A 23 -19.89 -76.99 66.88
CA LEU A 23 -19.79 -75.80 66.03
C LEU A 23 -20.91 -75.70 64.97
N PHE A 24 -21.46 -76.82 64.48
CA PHE A 24 -22.62 -76.81 63.58
C PHE A 24 -23.95 -76.47 64.28
N LEU A 25 -23.99 -76.44 65.62
CA LEU A 25 -25.16 -76.02 66.40
C LEU A 25 -25.11 -74.52 66.79
N LYS A 26 -24.02 -73.81 66.45
CA LYS A 26 -23.89 -72.38 66.73
C LYS A 26 -24.97 -71.59 65.98
N ARG A 27 -25.55 -70.58 66.64
CA ARG A 27 -26.54 -69.67 66.03
C ARG A 27 -25.84 -68.41 65.50
N PRO A 28 -26.33 -67.80 64.41
CA PRO A 28 -25.82 -66.52 63.93
C PRO A 28 -25.88 -65.43 65.01
N THR A 29 -24.76 -64.75 65.27
CA THR A 29 -24.70 -63.55 66.12
C THR A 29 -24.18 -62.37 65.29
N GLU A 30 -24.73 -61.17 65.46
CA GLU A 30 -24.37 -59.98 64.66
C GLU A 30 -22.85 -59.76 64.58
N GLY A 31 -22.32 -59.60 63.36
CA GLY A 31 -20.89 -59.39 63.11
C GLY A 31 -20.03 -60.65 63.06
N GLU A 32 -20.56 -61.82 63.42
CA GLU A 32 -19.85 -63.09 63.20
C GLU A 32 -19.74 -63.43 61.71
N PHE A 33 -18.68 -64.13 61.33
CA PHE A 33 -18.47 -64.58 59.97
C PHE A 33 -18.82 -66.06 59.76
N TRP A 34 -19.33 -66.33 58.58
CA TRP A 34 -19.78 -67.65 58.13
C TRP A 34 -19.24 -67.90 56.71
N TYR A 35 -19.02 -69.16 56.35
CA TYR A 35 -18.43 -69.51 55.05
C TYR A 35 -19.35 -70.44 54.26
N VAL A 36 -19.51 -70.14 52.97
CA VAL A 36 -20.31 -70.97 52.05
C VAL A 36 -19.54 -72.22 51.67
N ILE A 37 -20.20 -73.38 51.74
CA ILE A 37 -19.65 -74.68 51.35
C ILE A 37 -20.65 -75.43 50.47
N VAL A 38 -20.17 -76.31 49.59
CA VAL A 38 -21.05 -77.21 48.84
C VAL A 38 -21.80 -78.14 49.80
N ALA A 39 -23.13 -78.16 49.68
CA ALA A 39 -24.00 -78.94 50.56
C ALA A 39 -23.76 -80.47 50.45
N GLU A 40 -23.33 -80.93 49.28
CA GLU A 40 -22.95 -82.33 49.05
C GLU A 40 -21.69 -82.71 49.84
N TRP A 41 -20.71 -81.80 49.87
CA TRP A 41 -19.45 -81.99 50.59
C TRP A 41 -19.67 -82.03 52.10
N ILE A 42 -20.47 -81.11 52.66
CA ILE A 42 -20.71 -81.06 54.11
C ILE A 42 -21.52 -82.28 54.59
N GLU A 43 -22.46 -82.79 53.79
CA GLU A 43 -23.19 -84.02 54.10
C GLU A 43 -22.30 -85.26 53.98
N GLN A 44 -21.34 -85.29 53.04
CA GLN A 44 -20.33 -86.34 52.98
C GLN A 44 -19.39 -86.31 54.20
N LEU A 45 -18.92 -85.12 54.62
CA LEU A 45 -18.13 -84.96 55.85
C LEU A 45 -18.90 -85.49 57.07
N LYS A 46 -20.16 -85.09 57.25
CA LYS A 46 -21.02 -85.58 58.34
C LYS A 46 -21.09 -87.11 58.35
N ARG A 47 -21.25 -87.78 57.20
CA ARG A 47 -21.21 -89.26 57.12
C ARG A 47 -19.87 -89.85 57.52
N TYR A 48 -18.77 -89.25 57.06
CA TYR A 48 -17.42 -89.72 57.31
C TYR A 48 -17.09 -89.73 58.82
N ILE A 49 -17.36 -88.63 59.51
CA ILE A 49 -17.12 -88.49 60.97
C ILE A 49 -18.27 -89.03 61.84
N GLY A 50 -19.40 -89.43 61.25
CA GLY A 50 -20.51 -90.08 61.93
C GLY A 50 -21.52 -89.14 62.62
N LEU A 51 -21.66 -87.91 62.14
CA LEU A 51 -22.76 -86.99 62.49
C LEU A 51 -24.06 -87.33 61.73
N PRO A 52 -25.22 -86.91 62.24
CA PRO A 52 -26.49 -87.06 61.53
C PRO A 52 -26.52 -86.22 60.23
N THR A 53 -27.03 -86.82 59.17
CA THR A 53 -27.22 -86.19 57.84
C THR A 53 -28.69 -85.90 57.56
N THR A 54 -28.98 -84.79 56.89
CA THR A 54 -30.33 -84.43 56.44
C THR A 54 -30.65 -84.93 55.03
N ARG A 55 -29.63 -85.14 54.16
CA ARG A 55 -29.81 -85.54 52.75
C ARG A 55 -29.60 -87.05 52.55
N LYS A 56 -30.59 -87.77 52.00
CA LYS A 56 -30.65 -89.25 51.97
C LYS A 56 -29.74 -89.98 50.94
N PHE A 57 -29.00 -89.27 50.10
CA PHE A 57 -28.52 -89.81 48.80
C PHE A 57 -27.07 -90.36 48.72
N TYR A 58 -26.32 -90.57 49.81
CA TYR A 58 -24.95 -91.11 49.74
C TYR A 58 -24.73 -92.34 50.64
N HIS A 59 -24.47 -93.48 50.00
CA HIS A 59 -24.24 -94.83 50.58
C HIS A 59 -23.01 -94.99 51.50
N GLN A 60 -21.91 -94.29 51.24
CA GLN A 60 -20.57 -94.72 51.67
C GLN A 60 -19.90 -93.72 52.63
N ARG A 61 -19.23 -94.24 53.67
CA ARG A 61 -18.38 -93.43 54.59
C ARG A 61 -16.98 -93.20 54.02
N THR A 62 -16.89 -92.57 52.86
CA THR A 62 -15.63 -92.13 52.26
C THR A 62 -15.22 -90.76 52.78
N ASN A 63 -13.91 -90.50 52.82
CA ASN A 63 -13.36 -89.17 53.10
C ASN A 63 -13.90 -88.17 52.04
N PRO A 64 -14.38 -86.97 52.43
CA PRO A 64 -14.94 -85.99 51.49
C PRO A 64 -13.90 -85.33 50.57
N GLY A 65 -12.60 -85.44 50.87
CA GLY A 65 -11.54 -84.74 50.14
C GLY A 65 -11.50 -83.23 50.43
N PRO A 66 -10.72 -82.45 49.67
CA PRO A 66 -10.61 -81.01 49.86
C PRO A 66 -11.95 -80.27 49.73
N ILE A 67 -12.09 -79.16 50.45
CA ILE A 67 -13.33 -78.38 50.50
C ILE A 67 -13.64 -77.80 49.11
N ILE A 68 -14.92 -77.84 48.74
CA ILE A 68 -15.42 -77.23 47.50
C ILE A 68 -16.35 -76.06 47.89
N THR A 69 -16.08 -74.88 47.33
CA THR A 69 -16.93 -73.68 47.45
C THR A 69 -17.55 -73.30 46.11
N ARG A 70 -18.83 -72.94 46.09
CA ARG A 70 -19.52 -72.40 44.90
C ARG A 70 -20.66 -71.47 45.34
N ARG A 71 -21.24 -70.74 44.38
CA ARG A 71 -22.37 -69.83 44.60
C ARG A 71 -23.37 -69.83 43.45
N ASP A 72 -23.52 -70.99 42.82
CA ASP A 72 -24.38 -71.22 41.65
C ASP A 72 -25.87 -71.16 42.01
N TYR A 73 -26.30 -71.89 43.04
CA TYR A 73 -27.69 -71.95 43.48
C TYR A 73 -27.82 -72.02 45.01
N ALA A 74 -28.84 -71.38 45.57
CA ALA A 74 -29.03 -71.35 47.03
C ALA A 74 -29.29 -72.73 47.67
N HIS A 75 -29.73 -73.74 46.90
CA HIS A 75 -30.06 -75.09 47.40
C HIS A 75 -28.89 -76.10 47.30
N THR A 76 -27.83 -75.75 46.55
CA THR A 76 -26.61 -76.57 46.34
C THR A 76 -25.51 -76.27 47.35
N VAL A 77 -25.74 -75.30 48.24
CA VAL A 77 -24.80 -74.81 49.24
C VAL A 77 -25.38 -74.86 50.65
N ASP A 78 -24.50 -74.93 51.63
CA ASP A 78 -24.77 -74.74 53.06
C ASP A 78 -23.78 -73.69 53.59
N VAL A 79 -23.94 -73.26 54.85
CA VAL A 79 -23.07 -72.28 55.50
C VAL A 79 -22.61 -72.79 56.86
N VAL A 80 -21.34 -72.55 57.21
CA VAL A 80 -20.73 -72.95 58.48
C VAL A 80 -20.08 -71.77 59.18
N HIS A 81 -20.10 -71.74 60.51
CA HIS A 81 -19.43 -70.69 61.29
C HIS A 81 -17.91 -70.67 61.05
N GLU A 82 -17.26 -69.51 61.17
CA GLU A 82 -15.83 -69.33 60.97
C GLU A 82 -14.95 -70.34 61.73
N ASP A 83 -15.26 -70.66 62.98
CA ASP A 83 -14.51 -71.67 63.75
C ASP A 83 -14.57 -73.07 63.10
N ALA A 84 -15.73 -73.47 62.60
CA ALA A 84 -15.89 -74.76 61.90
C ALA A 84 -15.13 -74.74 60.57
N TRP A 85 -15.22 -73.63 59.83
CA TRP A 85 -14.46 -73.42 58.60
C TRP A 85 -12.95 -73.55 58.82
N ARG A 86 -12.41 -72.89 59.84
CA ARG A 86 -10.96 -72.95 60.18
C ARG A 86 -10.51 -74.38 60.49
N MET A 87 -11.25 -75.12 61.31
CA MET A 87 -10.96 -76.53 61.61
C MET A 87 -11.04 -77.41 60.36
N MET A 88 -12.09 -77.24 59.54
CA MET A 88 -12.27 -78.03 58.32
C MET A 88 -11.20 -77.74 57.27
N ILE A 89 -10.78 -76.48 57.08
CA ILE A 89 -9.65 -76.11 56.21
C ILE A 89 -8.35 -76.75 56.70
N GLN A 90 -8.10 -76.74 58.02
CA GLN A 90 -6.90 -77.35 58.59
C GLN A 90 -6.85 -78.88 58.38
N TRP A 91 -8.00 -79.56 58.40
CA TRP A 91 -8.06 -81.04 58.28
C TRP A 91 -8.18 -81.56 56.84
N TYR A 92 -8.85 -80.81 55.96
CA TYR A 92 -9.20 -81.28 54.61
C TYR A 92 -8.57 -80.43 53.49
N GLY A 93 -8.15 -79.20 53.77
CA GLY A 93 -7.69 -78.24 52.77
C GLY A 93 -8.83 -77.68 51.92
N LEU A 94 -8.47 -76.83 50.96
CA LEU A 94 -9.37 -76.25 49.96
C LEU A 94 -9.00 -76.83 48.58
N THR A 95 -9.99 -77.09 47.73
CA THR A 95 -9.75 -77.59 46.36
C THR A 95 -9.01 -76.53 45.52
N ASP A 96 -8.04 -76.95 44.72
CA ASP A 96 -7.26 -76.06 43.85
C ASP A 96 -8.17 -75.16 42.99
N GLY A 97 -7.86 -73.86 42.95
CA GLY A 97 -8.64 -72.85 42.23
C GLY A 97 -9.92 -72.38 42.93
N HIS A 98 -10.37 -73.02 44.02
CA HIS A 98 -11.46 -72.50 44.84
C HIS A 98 -10.97 -71.43 45.82
N LYS A 99 -11.84 -70.47 46.16
CA LYS A 99 -11.57 -69.44 47.18
C LYS A 99 -12.58 -69.51 48.33
N PRO A 100 -12.22 -69.11 49.57
CA PRO A 100 -13.17 -68.96 50.67
C PRO A 100 -14.26 -67.93 50.32
N ILE A 101 -15.53 -68.26 50.54
CA ILE A 101 -16.65 -67.35 50.33
C ILE A 101 -17.18 -66.93 51.71
N LYS A 102 -16.62 -65.85 52.25
CA LYS A 102 -16.94 -65.29 53.56
C LYS A 102 -18.22 -64.46 53.51
N LEU A 103 -19.12 -64.68 54.46
CA LEU A 103 -20.37 -63.96 54.72
C LEU A 103 -20.35 -63.43 56.15
N VAL A 104 -21.18 -62.43 56.44
CA VAL A 104 -21.31 -61.81 57.76
C VAL A 104 -22.75 -61.91 58.24
N VAL A 105 -22.97 -62.00 59.56
CA VAL A 105 -24.31 -61.92 60.15
C VAL A 105 -24.72 -60.46 60.32
N TYR A 106 -25.88 -60.10 59.78
CA TYR A 106 -26.55 -58.82 60.01
C TYR A 106 -27.77 -59.00 60.91
N ASN A 107 -28.07 -58.00 61.74
CA ASN A 107 -29.21 -58.03 62.64
C ASN A 107 -30.41 -57.32 62.00
N TYR A 108 -31.20 -58.08 61.25
CA TYR A 108 -32.46 -57.64 60.66
C TYR A 108 -33.52 -57.44 61.74
N ARG A 109 -34.63 -56.74 61.47
CA ARG A 109 -35.74 -56.54 62.43
C ARG A 109 -36.38 -57.84 62.92
N ARG A 110 -36.27 -58.91 62.12
CA ARG A 110 -36.68 -60.28 62.46
C ARG A 110 -35.65 -61.07 63.28
N GLY A 111 -34.44 -60.55 63.44
CA GLY A 111 -33.34 -61.13 64.22
C GLY A 111 -32.02 -61.26 63.43
N PRO A 112 -30.96 -61.78 64.07
CA PRO A 112 -29.68 -62.03 63.44
C PRO A 112 -29.75 -63.13 62.37
N GLU A 113 -29.39 -62.78 61.13
CA GLU A 113 -29.35 -63.69 59.99
C GLU A 113 -28.11 -63.43 59.13
N ILE A 114 -27.69 -64.44 58.37
CA ILE A 114 -26.53 -64.34 57.49
C ILE A 114 -26.87 -63.46 56.29
N GLU A 115 -26.10 -62.41 56.06
CA GLU A 115 -26.26 -61.54 54.90
C GLU A 115 -25.81 -62.28 53.64
N HIS A 116 -26.80 -62.79 52.89
CA HIS A 116 -26.52 -63.49 51.63
C HIS A 116 -26.14 -62.52 50.51
N ASN A 117 -26.72 -61.31 50.45
CA ASN A 117 -26.40 -60.35 49.39
C ASN A 117 -26.05 -58.97 49.95
N GLN A 118 -24.96 -58.41 49.42
CA GLN A 118 -24.63 -57.01 49.55
C GLN A 118 -25.65 -56.15 48.79
N ASN A 119 -26.01 -55.01 49.37
CA ASN A 119 -26.86 -54.02 48.71
C ASN A 119 -26.06 -53.32 47.60
N SER A 120 -26.72 -53.04 46.47
CA SER A 120 -26.12 -52.24 45.40
C SER A 120 -26.44 -50.77 45.62
N PHE A 121 -25.42 -49.93 45.57
CA PHE A 121 -25.49 -48.49 45.71
C PHE A 121 -25.24 -47.83 44.36
N LYS A 122 -25.81 -46.63 44.17
CA LYS A 122 -25.30 -45.65 43.20
C LYS A 122 -24.39 -44.70 43.96
N VAL A 123 -23.18 -44.48 43.48
CA VAL A 123 -22.22 -43.58 44.13
C VAL A 123 -21.68 -42.56 43.14
N MET A 124 -21.60 -41.30 43.57
CA MET A 124 -21.27 -40.15 42.72
C MET A 124 -20.63 -39.01 43.51
N LEU A 125 -20.13 -37.99 42.82
CA LEU A 125 -19.85 -36.68 43.43
C LEU A 125 -21.14 -35.87 43.56
N SER A 126 -21.24 -35.00 44.56
CA SER A 126 -22.43 -34.14 44.73
C SER A 126 -22.64 -33.12 43.61
N VAL A 127 -21.59 -32.83 42.84
CA VAL A 127 -21.60 -31.97 41.64
C VAL A 127 -21.89 -32.73 40.33
N SER A 128 -21.93 -34.07 40.36
CA SER A 128 -22.26 -34.89 39.18
C SER A 128 -23.77 -34.85 38.89
N SER A 129 -24.15 -35.03 37.62
CA SER A 129 -25.56 -35.23 37.27
C SER A 129 -26.06 -36.58 37.78
N LEU A 130 -27.37 -36.73 38.02
CA LEU A 130 -27.98 -37.98 38.54
C LEU A 130 -27.84 -39.21 37.61
N GLU A 131 -27.28 -39.02 36.42
CA GLU A 131 -26.95 -40.08 35.46
C GLU A 131 -25.46 -40.48 35.50
N ASP A 132 -24.59 -39.61 36.01
CA ASP A 132 -23.15 -39.84 36.21
C ASP A 132 -22.88 -40.45 37.60
N PHE A 133 -22.99 -41.78 37.68
CA PHE A 133 -22.74 -42.54 38.90
C PHE A 133 -22.09 -43.91 38.62
N HIS A 134 -21.38 -44.43 39.61
CA HIS A 134 -20.89 -45.80 39.63
C HIS A 134 -21.82 -46.73 40.42
N HIS A 135 -21.94 -47.98 39.98
CA HIS A 135 -22.56 -49.05 40.75
C HIS A 135 -21.53 -49.75 41.63
N VAL A 136 -21.72 -49.72 42.96
CA VAL A 136 -20.85 -50.38 43.94
C VAL A 136 -21.70 -51.21 44.89
N LYS A 137 -21.20 -52.35 45.36
CA LYS A 137 -21.90 -53.19 46.35
C LYS A 137 -21.23 -53.08 47.71
N PHE A 138 -22.05 -52.94 48.76
CA PHE A 138 -21.60 -52.91 50.15
C PHE A 138 -22.47 -53.84 51.01
N SER A 139 -21.85 -54.48 51.98
CA SER A 139 -22.49 -55.19 53.08
C SER A 139 -23.11 -54.17 54.06
N LYS A 140 -24.24 -54.53 54.65
CA LYS A 140 -24.86 -53.76 55.74
C LYS A 140 -23.95 -53.62 56.97
N MET A 141 -22.98 -54.52 57.15
CA MET A 141 -22.00 -54.49 58.25
C MET A 141 -20.70 -53.74 57.92
N GLU A 142 -20.48 -53.31 56.67
CA GLU A 142 -19.38 -52.39 56.36
C GLU A 142 -19.62 -51.01 56.97
N LYS A 143 -18.56 -50.23 57.16
CA LYS A 143 -18.61 -48.92 57.80
C LYS A 143 -18.81 -47.81 56.78
N VAL A 144 -19.48 -46.72 57.18
CA VAL A 144 -19.72 -45.54 56.33
C VAL A 144 -18.41 -44.97 55.76
N GLY A 145 -17.32 -44.97 56.53
CA GLY A 145 -16.00 -44.53 56.04
C GLY A 145 -15.39 -45.41 54.95
N HIS A 146 -15.89 -46.64 54.72
CA HIS A 146 -15.49 -47.46 53.57
C HIS A 146 -16.20 -47.02 52.28
N ILE A 147 -17.46 -46.55 52.37
CA ILE A 147 -18.13 -45.90 51.24
C ILE A 147 -17.31 -44.68 50.80
N GLU A 148 -16.95 -43.80 51.74
CA GLU A 148 -16.18 -42.59 51.43
C GLU A 148 -14.86 -42.93 50.75
N TYR A 149 -14.09 -43.86 51.34
CA TYR A 149 -12.85 -44.34 50.75
C TYR A 149 -13.05 -44.85 49.32
N LYS A 150 -14.08 -45.68 49.09
CA LYS A 150 -14.33 -46.28 47.78
C LYS A 150 -14.74 -45.25 46.72
N ILE A 151 -15.52 -44.23 47.08
CA ILE A 151 -15.84 -43.12 46.17
C ILE A 151 -14.59 -42.30 45.86
N ARG A 152 -13.76 -41.99 46.85
CA ARG A 152 -12.47 -41.30 46.64
C ARG A 152 -11.56 -42.06 45.68
N GLN A 153 -11.52 -43.40 45.73
CA GLN A 153 -10.77 -44.20 44.76
C GLN A 153 -11.35 -44.14 43.34
N LEU A 154 -12.67 -44.13 43.18
CA LEU A 154 -13.33 -44.06 41.86
C LEU A 154 -13.12 -42.71 41.18
N TYR A 155 -13.20 -41.62 41.95
CA TYR A 155 -13.07 -40.24 41.44
C TYR A 155 -11.67 -39.62 41.67
N CYS A 156 -10.67 -40.43 42.02
CA CYS A 156 -9.27 -40.02 42.22
C CYS A 156 -9.07 -38.85 43.21
N ILE A 157 -9.85 -38.82 44.30
CA ILE A 157 -9.82 -37.75 45.31
C ILE A 157 -8.70 -38.00 46.34
N PRO A 158 -7.82 -37.01 46.62
CA PRO A 158 -6.77 -37.11 47.64
C PRO A 158 -7.32 -37.46 49.04
N LYS A 159 -6.55 -38.17 49.88
CA LYS A 159 -6.99 -38.62 51.22
C LYS A 159 -7.13 -37.48 52.24
N ASP A 160 -6.33 -36.43 52.06
CA ASP A 160 -6.23 -35.23 52.90
C ASP A 160 -7.34 -34.20 52.64
N GLN A 161 -7.96 -34.23 51.45
CA GLN A 161 -9.06 -33.33 51.13
C GLN A 161 -10.29 -33.62 52.01
N GLN A 162 -10.88 -32.59 52.63
CA GLN A 162 -12.10 -32.77 53.42
C GLN A 162 -13.29 -33.12 52.49
N SER A 163 -14.06 -34.14 52.86
CA SER A 163 -15.31 -34.52 52.18
C SER A 163 -16.32 -35.10 53.16
N ARG A 164 -17.61 -35.03 52.80
CA ARG A 164 -18.73 -35.58 53.58
C ARG A 164 -19.73 -36.30 52.69
N ILE A 165 -20.44 -37.28 53.26
CA ILE A 165 -21.37 -38.13 52.51
C ILE A 165 -22.81 -37.67 52.70
N TRP A 166 -23.50 -37.45 51.58
CA TRP A 166 -24.95 -37.38 51.47
C TRP A 166 -25.51 -38.71 50.98
N VAL A 167 -26.68 -39.10 51.50
CA VAL A 167 -27.36 -40.34 51.12
C VAL A 167 -28.87 -40.13 50.98
N LYS A 168 -29.47 -40.88 50.04
CA LYS A 168 -30.91 -40.97 49.84
C LYS A 168 -31.28 -42.39 49.43
N THR A 169 -32.25 -42.99 50.09
CA THR A 169 -32.86 -44.28 49.69
C THR A 169 -34.08 -44.04 48.80
N ASP A 170 -34.56 -45.06 48.08
CA ASP A 170 -35.74 -44.96 47.21
C ASP A 170 -37.02 -44.51 47.96
N THR A 171 -37.05 -44.67 49.29
CA THR A 171 -38.15 -44.28 50.19
C THR A 171 -37.98 -42.89 50.81
N ASP A 172 -36.80 -42.26 50.70
CA ASP A 172 -36.54 -40.95 51.28
C ASP A 172 -37.01 -39.82 50.36
N SER A 173 -37.66 -38.79 50.91
CA SER A 173 -37.99 -37.57 50.15
C SER A 173 -36.79 -36.63 49.99
N GLU A 174 -35.86 -36.62 50.95
CA GLU A 174 -34.77 -35.65 51.09
C GLU A 174 -33.40 -36.32 51.27
N TRP A 175 -32.32 -35.57 51.05
CA TRP A 175 -30.95 -36.04 51.31
C TRP A 175 -30.61 -35.98 52.80
N ARG A 176 -29.98 -37.04 53.31
CA ARG A 176 -29.51 -37.15 54.70
C ARG A 176 -27.99 -37.13 54.76
N LEU A 177 -27.41 -36.48 55.77
CA LEU A 177 -25.96 -36.36 55.95
C LEU A 177 -25.42 -37.48 56.84
N LEU A 178 -24.35 -38.17 56.42
CA LEU A 178 -23.71 -39.25 57.16
C LEU A 178 -22.40 -38.79 57.81
N LEU A 179 -22.52 -38.22 59.01
CA LEU A 179 -21.40 -37.62 59.73
C LEU A 179 -20.52 -38.58 60.54
N ASN A 180 -20.94 -39.83 60.77
CA ASN A 180 -20.18 -40.78 61.58
C ASN A 180 -19.70 -41.94 60.72
N ARG A 181 -18.41 -41.93 60.37
CA ARG A 181 -17.76 -42.93 59.51
C ARG A 181 -17.63 -44.31 60.17
N ASP A 182 -17.69 -44.38 61.50
CA ASP A 182 -17.54 -45.61 62.27
C ASP A 182 -18.82 -46.47 62.35
N LYS A 183 -19.99 -45.87 62.09
CA LYS A 183 -21.27 -46.60 62.05
C LYS A 183 -21.30 -47.57 60.87
N THR A 184 -21.93 -48.72 61.09
CA THR A 184 -22.24 -49.69 60.03
C THR A 184 -23.35 -49.15 59.12
N ILE A 185 -23.21 -49.38 57.81
CA ILE A 185 -24.09 -48.87 56.75
C ILE A 185 -25.55 -49.23 57.00
N GLY A 186 -25.85 -50.49 57.33
CA GLY A 186 -27.20 -50.99 57.56
C GLY A 186 -27.92 -50.25 58.69
N LYS A 187 -27.26 -50.12 59.86
CA LYS A 187 -27.79 -49.38 61.02
C LYS A 187 -27.91 -47.88 60.76
N CYS A 188 -27.02 -47.30 59.95
CA CYS A 188 -27.05 -45.87 59.63
C CYS A 188 -28.14 -45.50 58.62
N LEU A 189 -28.53 -46.45 57.76
CA LEU A 189 -29.51 -46.26 56.69
C LEU A 189 -30.85 -46.97 56.93
N ASP A 190 -31.00 -47.69 58.05
CA ASP A 190 -32.18 -48.52 58.38
C ASP A 190 -32.49 -49.57 57.28
N ILE A 191 -31.43 -50.17 56.70
CA ILE A 191 -31.56 -51.17 55.65
C ILE A 191 -31.90 -52.52 56.28
N ASP A 192 -33.14 -52.96 56.10
CA ASP A 192 -33.66 -54.27 56.52
C ASP A 192 -33.87 -55.24 55.34
N SER A 193 -33.37 -54.91 54.14
CA SER A 193 -33.60 -55.69 52.91
C SER A 193 -32.46 -55.57 51.91
N ASP A 194 -32.09 -56.69 51.30
CA ASP A 194 -31.07 -56.79 50.23
C ASP A 194 -31.50 -56.07 48.93
N PHE A 195 -32.78 -55.66 48.82
CA PHE A 195 -33.33 -55.00 47.64
C PHE A 195 -33.21 -53.46 47.67
N VAL A 196 -32.92 -52.83 48.81
CA VAL A 196 -32.74 -51.37 48.89
C VAL A 196 -31.58 -50.92 48.01
N ARG A 197 -31.74 -49.80 47.27
CA ARG A 197 -30.72 -49.25 46.35
C ARG A 197 -30.34 -47.80 46.70
N PRO A 198 -29.57 -47.55 47.77
CA PRO A 198 -29.25 -46.18 48.17
C PRO A 198 -28.41 -45.46 47.12
N THR A 199 -28.71 -44.18 46.92
CA THR A 199 -27.89 -43.24 46.16
C THR A 199 -27.05 -42.43 47.14
N VAL A 200 -25.75 -42.33 46.86
CA VAL A 200 -24.76 -41.67 47.72
C VAL A 200 -23.99 -40.64 46.91
N ALA A 201 -24.01 -39.40 47.39
CA ALA A 201 -23.27 -38.30 46.81
C ALA A 201 -22.15 -37.86 47.78
N LEU A 202 -20.91 -37.83 47.31
CA LEU A 202 -19.77 -37.32 48.07
C LEU A 202 -19.58 -35.84 47.77
N GLU A 203 -19.77 -34.99 48.79
CA GLU A 203 -19.47 -33.57 48.70
C GLU A 203 -18.02 -33.32 49.13
N ILE A 204 -17.30 -32.58 48.30
CA ILE A 204 -15.92 -32.16 48.55
C ILE A 204 -15.92 -30.72 49.07
N CYS A 205 -15.18 -30.47 50.15
CA CYS A 205 -15.04 -29.15 50.72
C CYS A 205 -14.20 -28.25 49.81
N VAL A 206 -14.61 -26.98 49.67
CA VAL A 206 -13.89 -25.97 48.88
C VAL A 206 -12.90 -25.24 49.80
N GLU A 207 -11.91 -24.56 49.20
CA GLU A 207 -10.98 -23.67 49.93
C GLU A 207 -11.77 -22.72 50.86
N ASP A 208 -11.20 -22.43 52.05
CA ASP A 208 -11.84 -21.83 53.25
C ASP A 208 -12.72 -22.75 54.13
N GLU A 209 -12.63 -24.07 54.03
CA GLU A 209 -13.43 -25.03 54.84
C GLU A 209 -14.96 -24.89 54.67
N LYS A 210 -15.41 -24.27 53.56
CA LYS A 210 -16.84 -24.04 53.29
C LYS A 210 -17.44 -25.17 52.48
N TRP A 211 -18.59 -25.67 52.96
CA TRP A 211 -19.42 -26.60 52.22
C TRP A 211 -20.44 -25.82 51.37
N VAL A 212 -20.31 -25.92 50.04
CA VAL A 212 -21.07 -25.13 49.06
C VAL A 212 -21.67 -25.98 47.93
N ASN A 213 -21.43 -27.29 47.95
CA ASN A 213 -21.78 -28.22 46.87
C ASN A 213 -22.70 -29.33 47.39
N ALA A 214 -23.64 -29.01 48.29
CA ALA A 214 -24.64 -29.96 48.73
C ALA A 214 -25.54 -30.38 47.55
N PRO A 215 -26.02 -31.63 47.49
CA PRO A 215 -26.94 -32.07 46.44
C PRO A 215 -28.21 -31.19 46.36
N GLN A 216 -28.80 -31.11 45.18
CA GLN A 216 -30.08 -30.41 45.00
C GLN A 216 -31.14 -30.99 45.97
N ASP A 217 -31.91 -30.09 46.59
CA ASP A 217 -32.91 -30.36 47.63
C ASP A 217 -32.35 -30.94 48.96
N ALA A 218 -31.03 -30.80 49.21
CA ALA A 218 -30.46 -31.01 50.54
C ALA A 218 -30.61 -29.74 51.42
N THR A 219 -30.79 -29.92 52.72
CA THR A 219 -30.74 -28.80 53.69
C THR A 219 -29.29 -28.38 53.92
N GLU A 220 -28.98 -27.08 53.84
CA GLU A 220 -27.64 -26.57 54.17
C GLU A 220 -27.32 -26.78 55.66
N ILE A 221 -26.35 -27.65 55.91
CA ILE A 221 -25.80 -27.94 57.24
C ILE A 221 -24.29 -27.70 57.16
N GLN A 222 -23.67 -27.09 58.17
CA GLN A 222 -22.23 -26.83 58.23
C GLN A 222 -21.57 -27.69 59.32
N GLU A 223 -21.76 -29.01 59.22
CA GLU A 223 -21.15 -30.02 60.10
C GLU A 223 -20.14 -30.88 59.34
N SER A 224 -19.04 -31.22 60.02
CA SER A 224 -17.92 -32.01 59.48
C SER A 224 -17.95 -33.45 59.99
N PRO A 225 -17.62 -34.44 59.15
CA PRO A 225 -17.67 -35.85 59.53
C PRO A 225 -16.56 -36.27 60.49
N THR A 226 -16.87 -37.29 61.28
CA THR A 226 -16.06 -37.87 62.36
C THR A 226 -15.70 -39.33 62.05
N GLY A 227 -14.57 -39.78 62.59
CA GLY A 227 -14.02 -41.12 62.36
C GLY A 227 -13.06 -41.19 61.16
N PRO A 228 -12.34 -42.32 61.01
CA PRO A 228 -11.36 -42.54 59.95
C PRO A 228 -12.00 -43.02 58.64
N LEU A 229 -11.22 -42.95 57.55
CA LEU A 229 -11.50 -43.70 56.33
C LEU A 229 -11.14 -45.17 56.54
N TYR A 230 -11.95 -46.08 56.00
CA TYR A 230 -11.71 -47.51 56.08
C TYR A 230 -11.26 -48.02 54.72
N GLU A 231 -9.99 -48.34 54.55
CA GLU A 231 -9.42 -48.71 53.24
C GLU A 231 -9.80 -50.13 52.81
N HIS A 232 -9.86 -51.04 53.78
CA HIS A 232 -10.20 -52.45 53.59
C HIS A 232 -11.68 -52.70 53.90
N ASN A 233 -12.32 -53.59 53.14
CA ASN A 233 -13.66 -54.09 53.46
C ASN A 233 -13.59 -55.12 54.61
N ILE A 234 -14.73 -55.40 55.24
CA ILE A 234 -14.83 -56.34 56.38
C ILE A 234 -14.51 -57.81 56.04
N PHE A 235 -14.42 -58.14 54.75
CA PHE A 235 -14.12 -59.51 54.27
C PHE A 235 -12.63 -59.70 53.96
N THR A 236 -11.83 -58.62 53.96
CA THR A 236 -10.38 -58.67 53.73
C THR A 236 -9.69 -59.27 54.95
N ASP A 237 -9.04 -60.42 54.78
CA ASP A 237 -8.39 -61.12 55.88
C ASP A 237 -6.96 -60.60 56.10
N LEU A 238 -6.81 -59.66 57.05
CA LEU A 238 -5.54 -58.97 57.35
C LEU A 238 -4.41 -59.93 57.80
N THR A 239 -4.74 -61.18 58.15
CA THR A 239 -3.80 -62.25 58.53
C THR A 239 -3.39 -63.18 57.39
N SER A 240 -3.99 -63.04 56.20
CA SER A 240 -3.64 -63.85 55.01
C SER A 240 -2.56 -63.21 54.12
N SER A 241 -2.18 -61.96 54.42
CA SER A 241 -0.89 -61.40 53.99
C SER A 241 0.22 -62.21 54.68
N TRP A 242 1.29 -62.70 54.04
CA TRP A 242 2.23 -61.93 53.22
C TRP A 242 2.73 -62.67 51.96
N GLU A 243 2.44 -63.97 51.72
CA GLU A 243 3.09 -64.74 50.63
C GLU A 243 2.21 -64.93 49.38
N VAL A 244 0.93 -65.28 49.54
CA VAL A 244 -0.03 -65.36 48.41
C VAL A 244 -0.38 -63.96 47.90
N ASP A 245 -0.44 -63.01 48.84
CA ASP A 245 -0.84 -61.63 48.63
C ASP A 245 0.15 -60.87 47.73
N ILE A 246 1.47 -61.15 47.78
CA ILE A 246 2.42 -60.49 46.85
C ILE A 246 2.18 -60.94 45.41
N HIS A 247 1.89 -62.22 45.15
CA HIS A 247 1.64 -62.69 43.79
C HIS A 247 0.26 -62.27 43.28
N GLU A 248 -0.81 -62.41 44.08
CA GLU A 248 -2.12 -61.90 43.66
C GLU A 248 -2.15 -60.37 43.58
N GLN A 249 -1.43 -59.62 44.43
CA GLN A 249 -1.27 -58.17 44.27
C GLN A 249 -0.38 -57.80 43.10
N ILE A 250 0.72 -58.51 42.79
CA ILE A 250 1.50 -58.23 41.57
C ILE A 250 0.65 -58.51 40.33
N ASP A 251 -0.20 -59.53 40.34
CA ASP A 251 -1.14 -59.79 39.23
C ASP A 251 -2.33 -58.81 39.23
N HIS A 252 -2.86 -58.36 40.37
CA HIS A 252 -3.94 -57.35 40.42
C HIS A 252 -3.43 -55.93 40.14
N ILE A 253 -2.26 -55.57 40.65
CA ILE A 253 -1.57 -54.32 40.32
C ILE A 253 -1.12 -54.40 38.87
N GLY A 254 -0.54 -55.50 38.41
CA GLY A 254 -0.15 -55.69 37.01
C GLY A 254 -1.35 -55.59 36.07
N LYS A 255 -2.43 -56.32 36.35
CA LYS A 255 -3.66 -56.29 35.55
C LYS A 255 -4.42 -54.98 35.68
N SER A 256 -4.58 -54.41 36.88
CA SER A 256 -5.22 -53.09 37.04
C SER A 256 -4.36 -51.97 36.47
N LEU A 257 -3.04 -52.06 36.53
CA LEU A 257 -2.13 -51.11 35.87
C LEU A 257 -2.27 -51.24 34.36
N VAL A 258 -2.27 -52.46 33.80
CA VAL A 258 -2.47 -52.71 32.37
C VAL A 258 -3.87 -52.28 31.91
N ASP A 259 -4.93 -52.58 32.66
CA ASP A 259 -6.31 -52.18 32.36
C ASP A 259 -6.46 -50.65 32.48
N ASN A 260 -5.92 -50.02 33.53
CA ASN A 260 -5.90 -48.56 33.65
C ASN A 260 -5.02 -47.90 32.59
N LEU A 261 -3.88 -48.51 32.21
CA LEU A 261 -3.05 -48.03 31.12
C LEU A 261 -3.79 -48.18 29.79
N HIS A 262 -4.54 -49.25 29.58
CA HIS A 262 -5.38 -49.43 28.39
C HIS A 262 -6.54 -48.45 28.35
N VAL A 263 -7.22 -48.17 29.47
CA VAL A 263 -8.28 -47.16 29.55
C VAL A 263 -7.72 -45.77 29.33
N ASN A 264 -6.64 -45.40 30.02
CA ASN A 264 -5.97 -44.10 29.87
C ASN A 264 -5.37 -43.93 28.46
N PHE A 265 -4.76 -44.98 27.89
CA PHE A 265 -4.24 -44.96 26.53
C PHE A 265 -5.37 -44.92 25.49
N SER A 266 -6.49 -45.62 25.71
CA SER A 266 -7.65 -45.53 24.82
C SER A 266 -8.28 -44.14 24.87
N ALA A 267 -8.41 -43.55 26.06
CA ALA A 267 -8.88 -42.18 26.23
C ALA A 267 -7.90 -41.15 25.63
N PHE A 268 -6.58 -41.38 25.76
CA PHE A 268 -5.55 -40.58 25.10
C PHE A 268 -5.61 -40.70 23.57
N VAL A 269 -5.71 -41.91 23.03
CA VAL A 269 -5.85 -42.18 21.59
C VAL A 269 -7.15 -41.59 21.05
N GLN A 270 -8.23 -41.65 21.82
CA GLN A 270 -9.51 -41.04 21.46
C GLN A 270 -9.39 -39.50 21.41
N LYS A 271 -8.83 -38.86 22.45
CA LYS A 271 -8.56 -37.41 22.45
C LYS A 271 -7.57 -36.98 21.35
N ALA A 272 -6.56 -37.80 21.08
CA ALA A 272 -5.59 -37.55 20.01
C ALA A 272 -6.24 -37.67 18.62
N ARG A 273 -7.16 -38.63 18.44
CA ARG A 273 -7.99 -38.76 17.24
C ARG A 273 -8.91 -37.56 17.08
N GLU A 274 -9.65 -37.17 18.12
CA GLU A 274 -10.52 -35.99 18.13
C GLU A 274 -9.74 -34.71 17.78
N PHE A 275 -8.55 -34.51 18.37
CA PHE A 275 -7.67 -33.38 18.04
C PHE A 275 -7.17 -33.41 16.59
N VAL A 276 -6.83 -34.59 16.05
CA VAL A 276 -6.45 -34.75 14.64
C VAL A 276 -7.64 -34.48 13.73
N ASP A 277 -8.82 -35.02 14.03
CA ASP A 277 -10.05 -34.82 13.25
C ASP A 277 -10.49 -33.35 13.25
N GLU A 278 -10.39 -32.64 14.40
CA GLU A 278 -10.63 -31.20 14.52
C GLU A 278 -9.60 -30.39 13.72
N ARG A 279 -8.31 -30.73 13.82
CA ARG A 279 -7.25 -30.07 13.05
C ARG A 279 -7.43 -30.28 11.54
N ASP A 280 -7.76 -31.49 11.11
CA ASP A 280 -8.01 -31.83 9.71
C ASP A 280 -9.32 -31.23 9.19
N TYR A 281 -10.32 -31.01 10.06
CA TYR A 281 -11.49 -30.20 9.74
C TYR A 281 -11.08 -28.74 9.49
N HIS A 282 -10.27 -28.13 10.37
CA HIS A 282 -9.78 -26.76 10.17
C HIS A 282 -8.86 -26.61 8.96
N LEU A 283 -8.01 -27.60 8.66
CA LEU A 283 -7.21 -27.63 7.44
C LEU A 283 -8.11 -27.65 6.20
N ARG A 284 -9.12 -28.52 6.15
CA ARG A 284 -10.10 -28.59 5.05
C ARG A 284 -11.01 -27.35 4.93
N GLN A 285 -11.15 -26.54 5.98
CA GLN A 285 -11.78 -25.22 5.87
C GLN A 285 -10.79 -24.21 5.26
N ARG A 286 -9.54 -24.16 5.73
CA ARG A 286 -8.50 -23.28 5.17
C ARG A 286 -8.18 -23.58 3.70
N GLU A 287 -8.14 -24.84 3.29
CA GLU A 287 -7.97 -25.24 1.89
C GLU A 287 -9.11 -24.70 1.00
N ARG A 288 -10.36 -24.73 1.49
CA ARG A 288 -11.50 -24.13 0.80
C ARG A 288 -11.40 -22.61 0.73
N ASP A 289 -10.99 -21.94 1.81
CA ASP A 289 -10.75 -20.50 1.81
C ASP A 289 -9.63 -20.08 0.86
N ILE A 290 -8.56 -20.89 0.75
CA ILE A 290 -7.45 -20.69 -0.19
C ILE A 290 -7.96 -20.86 -1.63
N TYR A 291 -8.65 -21.95 -1.94
CA TYR A 291 -9.22 -22.21 -3.27
C TYR A 291 -10.18 -21.08 -3.73
N LEU A 292 -11.03 -20.59 -2.82
CA LEU A 292 -11.92 -19.45 -3.12
C LEU A 292 -11.14 -18.15 -3.37
N ARG A 293 -9.98 -17.95 -2.73
CA ARG A 293 -9.09 -16.81 -3.00
C ARG A 293 -8.33 -16.97 -4.31
N GLU A 294 -7.84 -18.16 -4.62
CA GLU A 294 -7.15 -18.48 -5.88
C GLU A 294 -8.08 -18.21 -7.07
N THR A 295 -9.28 -18.79 -7.07
CA THR A 295 -10.29 -18.54 -8.13
C THR A 295 -10.70 -17.06 -8.26
N PHE A 296 -10.71 -16.29 -7.16
CA PHE A 296 -10.94 -14.84 -7.21
C PHE A 296 -9.73 -14.04 -7.75
N ILE A 297 -8.50 -14.50 -7.49
CA ILE A 297 -7.28 -13.92 -8.05
C ILE A 297 -7.20 -14.21 -9.56
N ASP A 298 -7.59 -15.40 -10.00
CA ASP A 298 -7.64 -15.76 -11.42
C ASP A 298 -8.63 -14.88 -12.19
N ASP A 299 -9.85 -14.69 -11.67
CA ASP A 299 -10.87 -13.77 -12.22
C ASP A 299 -10.39 -12.30 -12.27
N LEU A 300 -9.65 -11.85 -11.24
CA LEU A 300 -9.03 -10.52 -11.25
C LEU A 300 -7.89 -10.40 -12.26
N THR A 301 -7.13 -11.48 -12.47
CA THR A 301 -6.02 -11.52 -13.43
C THR A 301 -6.55 -11.47 -14.86
N GLU A 302 -7.56 -12.27 -15.20
CA GLU A 302 -8.25 -12.23 -16.50
C GLU A 302 -8.79 -10.82 -16.79
N LYS A 303 -9.43 -10.18 -15.80
CA LYS A 303 -9.93 -8.79 -15.90
C LYS A 303 -8.83 -7.73 -16.01
N LEU A 304 -7.61 -8.02 -15.57
CA LEU A 304 -6.45 -7.13 -15.74
C LEU A 304 -5.85 -7.31 -17.14
N GLU A 305 -5.64 -8.54 -17.59
CA GLU A 305 -5.18 -8.83 -18.95
C GLU A 305 -6.10 -8.23 -20.02
N ASP A 306 -7.43 -8.32 -19.84
CA ASP A 306 -8.38 -7.73 -20.78
C ASP A 306 -8.35 -6.19 -20.77
N LYS A 307 -8.06 -5.56 -19.62
CA LYS A 307 -7.83 -4.11 -19.57
C LYS A 307 -6.52 -3.70 -20.22
N GLU A 308 -5.47 -4.50 -20.06
CA GLU A 308 -4.17 -4.28 -20.69
C GLU A 308 -4.29 -4.34 -22.21
N LYS A 309 -4.93 -5.39 -22.76
CA LYS A 309 -5.26 -5.51 -24.20
C LYS A 309 -6.04 -4.29 -24.73
N VAL A 310 -6.98 -3.75 -23.96
CA VAL A 310 -7.75 -2.55 -24.35
C VAL A 310 -6.90 -1.28 -24.30
N LEU A 311 -6.01 -1.15 -23.32
CA LEU A 311 -5.05 -0.03 -23.21
C LEU A 311 -4.03 -0.04 -24.34
N ASP A 312 -3.48 -1.21 -24.69
CA ASP A 312 -2.56 -1.38 -25.81
C ASP A 312 -3.21 -0.99 -27.15
N ALA A 313 -4.44 -1.47 -27.40
CA ALA A 313 -5.20 -1.08 -28.59
C ALA A 313 -5.50 0.43 -28.66
N GLN A 314 -5.67 1.09 -27.50
CA GLN A 314 -5.81 2.55 -27.42
C GLN A 314 -4.47 3.26 -27.69
N LEU A 315 -3.36 2.76 -27.16
CA LEU A 315 -2.01 3.27 -27.40
C LEU A 315 -1.65 3.18 -28.89
N GLU A 316 -1.83 2.01 -29.53
CA GLU A 316 -1.64 1.83 -30.98
C GLU A 316 -2.51 2.78 -31.82
N SER A 317 -3.72 3.10 -31.35
CA SER A 317 -4.61 4.07 -32.01
C SER A 317 -4.05 5.50 -31.90
N CYS A 318 -3.61 5.90 -30.71
CA CYS A 318 -2.98 7.20 -30.46
C CYS A 318 -1.66 7.35 -31.23
N GLU A 319 -0.80 6.32 -31.27
CA GLU A 319 0.45 6.36 -32.06
C GLU A 319 0.17 6.50 -33.56
N ARG A 320 -0.84 5.80 -34.11
CA ARG A 320 -1.26 5.99 -35.50
C ARG A 320 -1.73 7.42 -35.77
N GLN A 321 -2.49 8.02 -34.86
CA GLN A 321 -2.92 9.43 -34.98
C GLN A 321 -1.74 10.40 -34.89
N LEU A 322 -0.78 10.15 -34.00
CA LEU A 322 0.43 10.97 -33.84
C LEU A 322 1.28 10.96 -35.12
N ASN A 323 1.54 9.76 -35.66
CA ASN A 323 2.29 9.56 -36.89
C ASN A 323 1.62 10.24 -38.10
N GLU A 324 0.28 10.18 -38.19
CA GLU A 324 -0.48 10.88 -39.23
C GLU A 324 -0.41 12.42 -39.08
N CYS A 325 -0.49 12.94 -37.85
CA CYS A 325 -0.29 14.36 -37.58
C CYS A 325 1.13 14.83 -37.97
N ASP A 326 2.17 14.05 -37.64
CA ASP A 326 3.55 14.36 -38.02
C ASP A 326 3.80 14.28 -39.53
N ARG A 327 3.15 13.33 -40.23
CA ARG A 327 3.15 13.25 -41.70
C ARG A 327 2.54 14.52 -42.31
N ARG A 328 1.34 14.89 -41.88
CA ARG A 328 0.63 16.09 -42.38
C ARG A 328 1.39 17.38 -42.04
N LYS A 329 2.04 17.46 -40.88
CA LYS A 329 2.91 18.58 -40.51
C LYS A 329 4.08 18.72 -41.50
N LYS A 330 4.80 17.63 -41.80
CA LYS A 330 5.90 17.63 -42.79
C LYS A 330 5.42 18.03 -44.19
N GLU A 331 4.25 17.56 -44.61
CA GLU A 331 3.65 17.93 -45.90
C GLU A 331 3.34 19.44 -45.97
N ILE A 332 2.76 20.00 -44.90
CA ILE A 332 2.50 21.44 -44.79
C ILE A 332 3.82 22.24 -44.77
N GLU A 333 4.84 21.80 -44.03
CA GLU A 333 6.16 22.45 -43.98
C GLU A 333 6.83 22.50 -45.37
N VAL A 334 6.74 21.42 -46.16
CA VAL A 334 7.26 21.36 -47.54
C VAL A 334 6.49 22.29 -48.47
N GLU A 335 5.15 22.29 -48.42
CA GLU A 335 4.34 23.15 -49.29
C GLU A 335 4.49 24.63 -48.91
N CYS A 336 4.53 24.98 -47.62
CA CYS A 336 4.82 26.34 -47.16
C CYS A 336 6.22 26.80 -47.60
N LYS A 337 7.23 25.93 -47.57
CA LYS A 337 8.57 26.25 -48.10
C LYS A 337 8.52 26.54 -49.59
N LYS A 338 7.85 25.70 -50.36
CA LYS A 338 7.69 25.86 -51.83
C LYS A 338 6.95 27.15 -52.19
N GLN A 339 5.85 27.46 -51.51
CA GLN A 339 5.11 28.71 -51.71
C GLN A 339 5.95 29.95 -51.36
N ARG A 340 6.80 29.86 -50.33
CA ARG A 340 7.73 30.93 -49.98
C ARG A 340 8.81 31.14 -51.05
N GLU A 341 9.42 30.06 -51.55
CA GLU A 341 10.37 30.14 -52.67
C GLU A 341 9.74 30.69 -53.96
N GLU A 342 8.45 30.40 -54.20
CA GLU A 342 7.72 30.97 -55.34
C GLU A 342 7.42 32.47 -55.15
N LEU A 343 7.05 32.88 -53.94
CA LEU A 343 6.86 34.29 -53.58
C LEU A 343 8.16 35.09 -53.72
N ASP A 344 9.27 34.58 -53.19
CA ASP A 344 10.59 35.22 -53.29
C ASP A 344 11.00 35.44 -54.77
N ARG A 345 10.73 34.45 -55.65
CA ARG A 345 10.96 34.57 -57.11
C ARG A 345 10.05 35.62 -57.76
N LEU A 346 8.78 35.70 -57.34
CA LEU A 346 7.83 36.71 -57.82
C LEU A 346 8.22 38.13 -57.41
N GLU A 347 8.70 38.30 -56.17
CA GLU A 347 9.20 39.59 -55.67
C GLU A 347 10.45 40.03 -56.41
N GLU A 348 11.45 39.15 -56.59
CA GLU A 348 12.67 39.50 -57.32
C GLU A 348 12.37 39.80 -58.81
N ARG A 349 11.44 39.05 -59.44
CA ARG A 349 10.98 39.40 -60.80
C ARG A 349 10.40 40.81 -60.86
N ARG A 350 9.44 41.13 -59.98
CA ARG A 350 8.87 42.50 -59.88
C ARG A 350 9.92 43.56 -59.64
N ARG A 351 10.94 43.25 -58.83
CA ARG A 351 12.06 44.16 -58.53
C ARG A 351 12.91 44.46 -59.77
N THR A 352 13.22 43.44 -60.57
CA THR A 352 13.96 43.59 -61.84
C THR A 352 13.14 44.33 -62.91
N GLU A 353 11.84 44.02 -63.04
CA GLU A 353 10.90 44.73 -63.91
C GLU A 353 10.85 46.23 -63.56
N PHE A 354 10.66 46.56 -62.27
CA PHE A 354 10.62 47.94 -61.78
C PHE A 354 11.93 48.69 -61.99
N LYS A 355 13.08 48.02 -61.74
CA LYS A 355 14.41 48.62 -61.98
C LYS A 355 14.60 48.98 -63.45
N THR A 356 14.30 48.06 -64.36
CA THR A 356 14.43 48.28 -65.82
C THR A 356 13.52 49.42 -66.30
N LEU A 357 12.28 49.47 -65.80
CA LEU A 357 11.34 50.54 -66.12
C LEU A 357 11.84 51.91 -65.64
N LYS A 358 12.44 51.97 -64.45
CA LYS A 358 13.05 53.19 -63.91
C LYS A 358 14.24 53.68 -64.74
N GLU A 359 15.15 52.78 -65.12
CA GLU A 359 16.33 53.11 -65.93
C GLU A 359 15.94 53.65 -67.32
N ASN A 360 14.91 53.07 -67.95
CA ASN A 360 14.36 53.60 -69.21
C ASN A 360 13.79 55.02 -69.05
N PHE A 361 13.03 55.27 -67.98
CA PHE A 361 12.43 56.58 -67.70
C PHE A 361 13.49 57.67 -67.44
N GLU A 362 14.55 57.34 -66.70
CA GLU A 362 15.69 58.25 -66.48
C GLU A 362 16.40 58.59 -67.81
N MET A 363 16.58 57.61 -68.70
CA MET A 363 17.19 57.83 -70.02
C MET A 363 16.34 58.73 -70.94
N GLU A 364 15.01 58.62 -70.93
CA GLU A 364 14.13 59.51 -71.70
C GLU A 364 14.16 60.96 -71.17
N ARG A 365 14.13 61.14 -69.84
CA ARG A 365 14.23 62.45 -69.19
C ARG A 365 15.51 63.21 -69.60
N ASP A 366 16.64 62.51 -69.67
CA ASP A 366 17.94 63.13 -69.92
C ASP A 366 18.13 63.53 -71.40
N LYS A 367 17.53 62.76 -72.33
CA LYS A 367 17.44 63.15 -73.75
C LYS A 367 16.68 64.47 -73.93
N PHE A 368 15.52 64.59 -73.28
CA PHE A 368 14.66 65.78 -73.37
C PHE A 368 15.35 67.07 -72.90
N HIS A 369 16.13 67.00 -71.81
CA HIS A 369 16.89 68.15 -71.31
C HIS A 369 17.97 68.64 -72.29
N SER A 370 18.62 67.72 -73.00
CA SER A 370 19.70 68.04 -73.95
C SER A 370 19.20 68.81 -75.18
N GLU A 371 17.95 68.58 -75.58
CA GLU A 371 17.32 69.25 -76.72
C GLU A 371 16.93 70.70 -76.41
N LEU A 372 16.35 70.94 -75.23
CA LEU A 372 16.02 72.27 -74.70
C LEU A 372 17.24 73.21 -74.66
N GLN A 373 18.41 72.70 -74.27
CA GLN A 373 19.62 73.53 -74.14
C GLN A 373 20.08 74.09 -75.49
N ARG A 374 20.03 73.29 -76.57
CA ARG A 374 20.45 73.71 -77.92
C ARG A 374 19.59 74.84 -78.50
N MET A 375 18.30 74.87 -78.18
CA MET A 375 17.40 75.93 -78.64
C MET A 375 17.74 77.31 -78.03
N SER A 376 18.39 77.36 -76.87
CA SER A 376 18.68 78.62 -76.17
C SER A 376 19.84 79.42 -76.79
N GLU A 377 20.87 78.75 -77.31
CA GLU A 377 22.14 79.39 -77.71
C GLU A 377 22.02 80.19 -79.01
N MET A 378 21.16 79.77 -79.94
CA MET A 378 21.02 80.37 -81.28
C MET A 378 20.46 81.80 -81.26
N TYR A 379 19.68 82.18 -80.24
CA TYR A 379 18.98 83.47 -80.18
C TYR A 379 19.88 84.69 -79.87
N LYS A 380 21.14 84.50 -79.43
CA LYS A 380 21.97 85.59 -78.88
C LYS A 380 22.77 86.42 -79.89
N ILE A 381 22.79 86.08 -81.19
CA ILE A 381 23.79 86.60 -82.14
C ILE A 381 23.33 87.83 -82.95
N GLN A 382 22.02 88.12 -83.06
CA GLN A 382 21.51 89.03 -84.11
C GLN A 382 21.44 90.54 -83.80
N ASP A 383 21.78 91.02 -82.59
CA ASP A 383 21.25 92.30 -82.05
C ASP A 383 22.21 93.53 -81.97
N ASN A 384 23.38 93.53 -82.63
CA ASN A 384 24.53 94.40 -82.24
C ASN A 384 24.99 95.55 -83.21
N ARG A 385 24.11 96.20 -84.01
CA ARG A 385 24.50 97.33 -84.91
C ARG A 385 23.88 98.69 -84.54
N ILE A 386 24.63 99.79 -84.71
CA ILE A 386 24.25 101.17 -84.35
C ILE A 386 24.44 102.15 -85.55
N LYS A 387 23.53 103.12 -85.70
CA LYS A 387 23.60 104.22 -86.68
C LYS A 387 23.68 105.57 -85.96
N LEU A 388 24.45 106.52 -86.51
CA LEU A 388 24.60 107.88 -85.98
C LEU A 388 24.32 108.91 -87.07
N ASP A 389 23.81 110.08 -86.71
CA ASP A 389 23.73 111.27 -87.55
C ASP A 389 24.43 112.43 -86.83
N ILE A 390 25.39 113.08 -87.50
CA ILE A 390 26.21 114.16 -86.95
C ILE A 390 25.97 115.41 -87.80
N GLY A 391 25.06 116.28 -87.36
CA GLY A 391 24.72 117.53 -88.06
C GLY A 391 24.22 117.35 -89.50
N GLY A 392 23.59 116.21 -89.81
CA GLY A 392 23.13 115.84 -91.16
C GLY A 392 24.07 114.89 -91.92
N GLN A 393 25.17 114.42 -91.31
CA GLN A 393 26.07 113.42 -91.89
C GLN A 393 25.93 112.06 -91.20
N LEU A 394 25.53 111.03 -91.96
CA LEU A 394 25.23 109.70 -91.44
C LEU A 394 26.45 108.76 -91.35
N PHE A 395 26.56 108.06 -90.23
CA PHE A 395 27.58 107.04 -89.95
C PHE A 395 26.96 105.75 -89.39
N THR A 396 27.68 104.63 -89.46
CA THR A 396 27.23 103.32 -88.92
C THR A 396 28.39 102.55 -88.31
N THR A 397 28.16 101.92 -87.17
CA THR A 397 29.19 101.27 -86.35
C THR A 397 28.57 100.24 -85.39
N SER A 398 29.34 99.67 -84.45
CA SER A 398 28.85 98.80 -83.38
C SER A 398 29.01 99.45 -82.00
N LEU A 399 28.28 98.92 -81.00
CA LEU A 399 28.40 99.34 -79.59
C LEU A 399 29.85 99.20 -79.08
N THR A 400 30.55 98.16 -79.52
CA THR A 400 31.95 97.89 -79.14
C THR A 400 32.94 98.95 -79.65
N THR A 401 32.65 99.61 -80.77
CA THR A 401 33.50 100.68 -81.31
C THR A 401 33.23 102.01 -80.60
N LEU A 402 31.98 102.31 -80.24
CA LEU A 402 31.67 103.55 -79.51
C LEU A 402 32.19 103.51 -78.07
N ASN A 403 32.26 102.31 -77.46
CA ASN A 403 32.88 102.08 -76.17
C ASN A 403 34.40 101.79 -76.24
N ARG A 404 35.08 102.09 -77.36
CA ARG A 404 36.52 101.80 -77.52
C ARG A 404 37.42 102.69 -76.65
N ASP A 405 37.04 103.95 -76.49
CA ASP A 405 37.61 104.89 -75.52
C ASP A 405 36.56 105.13 -74.41
N PRO A 406 36.65 104.44 -73.25
CA PRO A 406 35.62 104.47 -72.22
C PRO A 406 35.34 105.85 -71.61
N GLU A 407 36.32 106.76 -71.66
CA GLU A 407 36.22 108.12 -71.12
C GLU A 407 35.69 109.12 -72.16
N SER A 408 35.52 108.69 -73.42
CA SER A 408 34.95 109.54 -74.47
C SER A 408 33.46 109.80 -74.25
N MET A 409 32.98 110.95 -74.72
CA MET A 409 31.56 111.32 -74.65
C MET A 409 30.68 110.31 -75.41
N LEU A 410 31.19 109.71 -76.48
CA LEU A 410 30.47 108.67 -77.23
C LEU A 410 30.33 107.37 -76.41
N ALA A 411 31.35 106.94 -75.67
CA ALA A 411 31.21 105.80 -74.76
C ALA A 411 30.22 106.10 -73.62
N ALA A 412 30.24 107.32 -73.07
CA ALA A 412 29.29 107.74 -72.05
C ALA A 412 27.83 107.73 -72.56
N MET A 413 27.58 108.31 -73.75
CA MET A 413 26.27 108.27 -74.42
C MET A 413 25.80 106.83 -74.64
N PHE A 414 26.67 105.97 -75.17
CA PHE A 414 26.34 104.58 -75.53
C PHE A 414 26.61 103.56 -74.40
N SER A 415 26.77 104.03 -73.16
CA SER A 415 26.95 103.20 -71.96
C SER A 415 25.69 102.46 -71.52
N GLY A 416 24.52 102.78 -72.10
CA GLY A 416 23.20 102.29 -71.69
C GLY A 416 22.65 102.92 -70.40
N ARG A 417 23.37 103.89 -69.80
CA ARG A 417 22.97 104.55 -68.54
C ARG A 417 22.12 105.81 -68.75
N HIS A 418 21.98 106.26 -70.00
CA HIS A 418 21.19 107.42 -70.38
C HIS A 418 20.23 107.07 -71.53
N GLU A 419 19.02 107.59 -71.48
CA GLU A 419 17.96 107.28 -72.45
C GLU A 419 18.14 108.11 -73.72
N LEU A 420 18.93 107.58 -74.66
CA LEU A 420 19.13 108.20 -75.97
C LEU A 420 17.90 107.98 -76.86
N LYS A 421 17.29 109.07 -77.32
CA LYS A 421 16.23 109.02 -78.33
C LYS A 421 16.82 108.71 -79.70
N LYS A 422 16.28 107.68 -80.36
CA LYS A 422 16.49 107.44 -81.80
C LYS A 422 15.56 108.35 -82.58
N GLU A 423 15.99 108.75 -83.76
CA GLU A 423 15.15 109.49 -84.69
C GLU A 423 14.21 108.50 -85.43
N ASP A 424 12.90 108.74 -85.33
CA ASP A 424 11.85 107.75 -85.65
C ASP A 424 11.85 107.26 -87.11
N SER A 425 12.33 108.08 -88.04
CA SER A 425 12.32 107.80 -89.49
C SER A 425 13.55 107.01 -89.97
N SER A 426 14.68 107.13 -89.28
CA SER A 426 16.01 106.67 -89.74
C SER A 426 16.60 105.59 -88.82
N GLY A 427 16.22 105.61 -87.54
CA GLY A 427 16.78 104.79 -86.47
C GLY A 427 18.20 105.17 -86.07
N SER A 428 18.70 106.34 -86.49
CA SER A 428 19.98 106.91 -86.05
C SER A 428 19.83 107.69 -84.74
N TYR A 429 20.95 107.84 -84.05
CA TYR A 429 21.09 108.77 -82.93
C TYR A 429 21.70 110.08 -83.45
N PHE A 430 21.00 111.18 -83.29
CA PHE A 430 21.43 112.50 -83.75
C PHE A 430 22.34 113.19 -82.73
N ILE A 431 23.40 113.82 -83.21
CA ILE A 431 24.30 114.71 -82.46
C ILE A 431 24.37 116.05 -83.20
N ASP A 432 24.02 117.13 -82.50
CA ASP A 432 23.98 118.49 -83.03
C ASP A 432 25.39 119.11 -83.11
N ARG A 433 26.19 118.61 -84.06
CA ARG A 433 27.58 119.03 -84.28
C ARG A 433 27.95 118.88 -85.75
N ASP A 434 28.90 119.69 -86.23
CA ASP A 434 29.33 119.63 -87.64
C ASP A 434 30.06 118.31 -87.95
N GLY A 435 29.43 117.47 -88.78
CA GLY A 435 29.96 116.17 -89.18
C GLY A 435 31.23 116.21 -90.03
N THR A 436 31.64 117.38 -90.55
CA THR A 436 32.77 117.55 -91.48
C THR A 436 34.07 116.90 -91.00
N HIS A 437 34.35 116.96 -89.70
CA HIS A 437 35.55 116.38 -89.10
C HIS A 437 35.33 115.00 -88.44
N PHE A 438 34.08 114.53 -88.33
CA PHE A 438 33.72 113.32 -87.59
C PHE A 438 34.29 112.02 -88.20
N ARG A 439 34.68 112.04 -89.49
CA ARG A 439 35.41 110.91 -90.11
C ARG A 439 36.68 110.54 -89.33
N TYR A 440 37.45 111.54 -88.90
CA TYR A 440 38.71 111.34 -88.20
C TYR A 440 38.47 110.84 -86.77
N ILE A 441 37.46 111.40 -86.09
CA ILE A 441 36.93 110.96 -84.79
C ILE A 441 36.57 109.47 -84.82
N LEU A 442 35.70 109.06 -85.76
CA LEU A 442 35.20 107.69 -85.83
C LEU A 442 36.28 106.69 -86.25
N ASN A 443 37.24 107.08 -87.10
CA ASN A 443 38.36 106.21 -87.47
C ASN A 443 39.34 106.04 -86.31
N PHE A 444 39.65 107.10 -85.54
CA PHE A 444 40.44 106.97 -84.31
C PHE A 444 39.79 105.98 -83.32
N LEU A 445 38.47 106.03 -83.13
CA LEU A 445 37.74 105.07 -82.28
C LEU A 445 37.65 103.65 -82.85
N ARG A 446 37.97 103.43 -84.14
CA ARG A 446 38.06 102.08 -84.72
C ARG A 446 39.45 101.49 -84.55
N ASP A 447 40.48 102.26 -84.88
CA ASP A 447 41.86 101.79 -84.97
C ASP A 447 42.60 101.94 -83.63
N GLY A 448 42.27 102.97 -82.84
CA GLY A 448 42.88 103.33 -81.56
C GLY A 448 44.02 104.36 -81.65
N GLU A 449 44.40 104.76 -82.86
CA GLU A 449 45.51 105.67 -83.17
C GLU A 449 45.22 106.48 -84.45
N ILE A 450 45.93 107.59 -84.68
CA ILE A 450 46.01 108.24 -86.00
C ILE A 450 47.38 107.96 -86.60
N LYS A 451 47.38 107.50 -87.86
CA LYS A 451 48.60 107.20 -88.62
C LYS A 451 49.07 108.43 -89.39
N ASP A 452 50.38 108.60 -89.53
CA ASP A 452 50.98 109.74 -90.24
C ASP A 452 50.36 109.94 -91.65
N GLY A 453 50.15 111.21 -92.01
CA GLY A 453 49.51 111.61 -93.26
C GLY A 453 47.98 111.43 -93.32
N THR A 454 47.33 110.84 -92.30
CA THR A 454 45.85 110.69 -92.27
C THR A 454 45.14 112.04 -92.14
N ILE A 455 45.73 113.00 -91.44
CA ILE A 455 45.25 114.38 -91.36
C ILE A 455 46.20 115.27 -92.18
N PRO A 456 45.70 116.03 -93.18
CA PRO A 456 46.51 116.98 -93.95
C PRO A 456 47.26 117.99 -93.06
N GLU A 457 48.47 118.36 -93.46
CA GLU A 457 49.30 119.38 -92.79
C GLU A 457 48.74 120.79 -92.98
N ASN A 458 47.67 121.10 -92.25
CA ASN A 458 47.02 122.40 -92.24
C ASN A 458 46.72 122.82 -90.78
N PRO A 459 47.45 123.79 -90.22
CA PRO A 459 47.25 124.24 -88.85
C PRO A 459 45.84 124.74 -88.51
N ASN A 460 45.04 125.16 -89.50
CA ASN A 460 43.64 125.53 -89.26
C ASN A 460 42.77 124.28 -89.10
N LEU A 461 42.90 123.31 -90.01
CA LEU A 461 42.26 122.00 -89.88
C LEU A 461 42.63 121.30 -88.56
N TRP A 462 43.87 121.41 -88.11
CA TRP A 462 44.30 120.84 -86.83
C TRP A 462 43.63 121.51 -85.63
N ARG A 463 43.40 122.84 -85.66
CA ARG A 463 42.65 123.56 -84.61
C ARG A 463 41.15 123.23 -84.64
N GLU A 464 40.58 123.13 -85.83
CA GLU A 464 39.17 122.76 -86.02
C GLU A 464 38.93 121.32 -85.55
N LEU A 465 39.75 120.34 -85.98
CA LEU A 465 39.66 118.96 -85.51
C LEU A 465 40.01 118.80 -84.03
N LEU A 466 40.92 119.62 -83.48
CA LEU A 466 41.19 119.65 -82.04
C LEU A 466 39.95 120.07 -81.25
N THR A 467 39.24 121.09 -81.74
CA THR A 467 37.96 121.54 -81.14
C THR A 467 36.93 120.40 -81.11
N GLU A 468 36.84 119.60 -82.18
CA GLU A 468 35.94 118.43 -82.20
C GLU A 468 36.45 117.28 -81.33
N ALA A 469 37.76 117.02 -81.28
CA ALA A 469 38.33 115.99 -80.40
C ALA A 469 38.12 116.32 -78.91
N GLU A 470 38.22 117.60 -78.55
CA GLU A 470 37.89 118.12 -77.21
C GLU A 470 36.38 117.98 -76.93
N TYR A 471 35.51 118.29 -77.91
CA TYR A 471 34.05 118.13 -77.78
C TYR A 471 33.62 116.66 -77.56
N TYR A 472 34.17 115.71 -78.34
CA TYR A 472 33.93 114.28 -78.14
C TYR A 472 34.72 113.67 -76.97
N GLN A 473 35.56 114.48 -76.30
CA GLN A 473 36.37 114.11 -75.12
C GLN A 473 37.36 112.97 -75.39
N ILE A 474 37.89 112.89 -76.60
CA ILE A 474 38.81 111.83 -77.04
C ILE A 474 40.25 112.26 -76.74
N GLN A 475 40.66 112.09 -75.49
CA GLN A 475 41.90 112.68 -74.97
C GLN A 475 43.17 112.23 -75.72
N GLY A 476 43.20 110.98 -76.21
CA GLY A 476 44.32 110.50 -77.03
C GLY A 476 44.52 111.29 -78.32
N LEU A 477 43.42 111.75 -78.93
CA LEU A 477 43.45 112.58 -80.14
C LEU A 477 43.72 114.06 -79.83
N VAL A 478 43.18 114.58 -78.72
CA VAL A 478 43.45 115.94 -78.22
C VAL A 478 44.96 116.14 -78.01
N GLY A 479 45.60 115.24 -77.26
CA GLY A 479 47.04 115.31 -77.00
C GLY A 479 47.90 115.24 -78.27
N TYR A 480 47.51 114.38 -79.22
CA TYR A 480 48.19 114.29 -80.52
C TYR A 480 48.12 115.62 -81.30
N LEU A 481 46.93 116.20 -81.44
CA LEU A 481 46.73 117.45 -82.19
C LEU A 481 47.37 118.67 -81.52
N GLN A 482 47.35 118.74 -80.18
CA GLN A 482 48.06 119.78 -79.44
C GLN A 482 49.58 119.68 -79.65
N SER A 483 50.14 118.48 -79.72
CA SER A 483 51.58 118.29 -80.01
C SER A 483 51.97 118.79 -81.41
N LEU A 484 51.13 118.55 -82.43
CA LEU A 484 51.34 119.05 -83.79
C LEU A 484 51.29 120.58 -83.85
N LEU A 485 50.36 121.20 -83.11
CA LEU A 485 50.22 122.67 -83.06
C LEU A 485 51.31 123.37 -82.25
N HIS A 486 51.88 122.72 -81.22
CA HIS A 486 52.96 123.28 -80.41
C HIS A 486 54.28 123.41 -81.20
N ASN A 487 54.49 122.55 -82.20
CA ASN A 487 55.71 122.51 -83.02
C ASN A 487 55.74 123.55 -84.17
N LEU A 488 54.94 124.62 -84.09
CA LEU A 488 54.88 125.72 -85.07
C LEU A 488 55.74 126.93 -84.64
N PRO A 489 56.59 127.50 -85.51
CA PRO A 489 57.54 128.57 -85.14
C PRO A 489 56.91 129.97 -84.95
N GLN A 490 57.44 130.76 -84.00
CA GLN A 490 57.00 132.12 -83.66
C GLN A 490 57.72 133.24 -84.45
N ARG A 491 57.11 134.43 -84.54
CA ARG A 491 57.66 135.66 -85.18
C ARG A 491 58.45 136.53 -84.18
N VAL A 492 59.40 137.30 -84.71
CA VAL A 492 60.17 138.35 -83.99
C VAL A 492 59.95 139.70 -84.67
N GLU A 493 59.78 140.77 -83.87
CA GLU A 493 59.83 142.18 -84.31
C GLU A 493 61.17 142.83 -83.90
N SER A 494 61.59 143.89 -84.59
CA SER A 494 62.86 144.60 -84.35
C SER A 494 62.65 146.13 -84.21
N PRO A 495 63.31 146.82 -83.25
CA PRO A 495 63.15 148.26 -83.03
C PRO A 495 64.14 149.14 -83.83
N VAL A 496 63.85 150.43 -83.93
CA VAL A 496 64.64 151.46 -84.65
C VAL A 496 64.86 152.68 -83.74
N SER A 497 66.08 153.24 -83.69
CA SER A 497 66.31 154.69 -83.53
C SER A 497 67.78 155.15 -83.75
N ASP A 498 67.98 155.95 -84.80
CA ASP A 498 68.62 157.28 -84.84
C ASP A 498 70.05 157.59 -84.33
N THR A 499 70.86 158.07 -85.31
CA THR A 499 71.67 159.33 -85.35
C THR A 499 72.73 159.59 -84.25
N THR A 500 74.02 159.68 -84.58
CA THR A 500 74.76 160.89 -85.10
C THR A 500 76.27 160.55 -85.23
N PHE A 501 77.16 161.23 -85.97
CA PHE A 501 77.09 162.29 -86.99
C PHE A 501 78.42 162.30 -87.80
N VAL A 502 78.37 162.56 -89.13
CA VAL A 502 79.04 163.62 -89.93
C VAL A 502 78.53 163.50 -91.36
#